data_AF-A0A7C4VBS7-F1
#
_entry.id   AF-A0A7C4VBS7-F1
#
_cell.length_a   1.000
_cell.length_b   1.000
_cell.length_c   1.000
_cell.angle_alpha   90.00
_cell.angle_beta   90.00
_cell.angle_gamma   90.00
#
_symmetry.space_group_name_H-M   'P 1'
#
loop_
_entity.id
_entity.type
_entity.pdbx_description
1 polymer ?
#
loop_
_entity_poly.entity_id
_entity_poly.type
_entity_poly.pdbx_seq_one_letter_code
_entity_poly.pdbx_strand_id
1 'polypeptide(L)'
;GTCQVSGTLYNAALLAGLTPVVRSHHSMTVAYLPPGRDATVNYGSIDLKLRNDTGGPVYIRASAGLSRLTVSIYGVKRPGRSVQVYSRARWSKGRLIAKTYRIVKQDGKLLAKELISVDSYKPKPPTERRKAAAKRSFHAKRRSLPPLRTVSHEKPVLKPVSSDVGKRGETLPQ
;
A
#
# COMPACT_ATOMS: atom_id res chain seq x y z
N GLY A 1 16.68 12.77 -8.85
CA GLY A 1 17.05 11.41 -9.31
C GLY A 1 16.32 11.05 -10.58
N THR A 2 16.78 10.03 -11.32
CA THR A 2 16.24 9.62 -12.63
C THR A 2 14.76 9.24 -12.60
N CYS A 3 14.29 8.57 -11.53
CA CYS A 3 12.89 8.17 -11.37
C CYS A 3 11.91 9.36 -11.27
N GLN A 4 12.39 10.53 -10.81
CA GLN A 4 11.60 11.76 -10.83
C GLN A 4 11.43 12.27 -12.26
N VAL A 5 12.46 12.10 -13.09
CA VAL A 5 12.42 12.48 -14.51
C VAL A 5 11.46 11.60 -15.28
N SER A 6 11.59 10.28 -15.17
CA SER A 6 10.69 9.33 -15.81
C SER A 6 9.25 9.47 -15.31
N GLY A 7 9.05 9.71 -14.01
CA GLY A 7 7.72 10.00 -13.45
C GLY A 7 7.09 11.26 -14.08
N THR A 8 7.83 12.36 -14.19
CA THR A 8 7.32 13.59 -14.82
C THR A 8 7.02 13.38 -16.31
N LEU A 9 7.93 12.73 -17.05
CA LEU A 9 7.73 12.41 -18.46
C LEU A 9 6.51 11.50 -18.68
N TYR A 10 6.35 10.45 -17.87
CA TYR A 10 5.20 9.55 -17.93
C TYR A 10 3.88 10.32 -17.76
N ASN A 11 3.81 11.23 -16.80
CA ASN A 11 2.60 12.02 -16.58
C ASN A 11 2.31 13.00 -17.72
N ALA A 12 3.33 13.66 -18.26
CA ALA A 12 3.18 14.50 -19.44
C ALA A 12 2.72 13.68 -20.65
N ALA A 13 3.26 12.48 -20.84
CA ALA A 13 2.88 11.56 -21.91
C ALA A 13 1.41 11.14 -21.82
N LEU A 14 0.93 10.78 -20.63
CA LEU A 14 -0.48 10.45 -20.43
C LEU A 14 -1.41 11.62 -20.80
N LEU A 15 -1.04 12.85 -20.39
CA LEU A 15 -1.81 14.06 -20.69
C LEU A 15 -1.76 14.44 -22.18
N ALA A 16 -0.64 14.15 -22.85
CA ALA A 16 -0.48 14.34 -24.29
C ALA A 16 -1.19 13.25 -25.13
N GLY A 17 -1.76 12.24 -24.48
CA GLY A 17 -2.46 11.14 -25.15
C GLY A 17 -1.57 10.01 -25.62
N LEU A 18 -0.27 10.00 -25.31
CA LEU A 18 0.64 8.91 -25.66
C LEU A 18 0.32 7.66 -24.85
N THR A 19 0.59 6.49 -25.42
CA THR A 19 0.35 5.21 -24.75
C THR A 19 1.62 4.66 -24.09
N PRO A 20 1.62 4.40 -22.77
CA PRO A 20 2.72 3.70 -22.12
C PRO A 20 2.68 2.21 -22.48
N VAL A 21 3.69 1.74 -23.21
CA VAL A 21 3.83 0.33 -23.62
C VAL A 21 4.61 -0.46 -22.56
N VAL A 22 5.61 0.17 -21.94
CA VAL A 22 6.35 -0.38 -20.82
C VAL A 22 6.43 0.68 -19.75
N ARG A 23 5.99 0.35 -18.54
CA ARG A 23 6.12 1.19 -17.35
C ARG A 23 6.13 0.30 -16.11
N SER A 24 7.04 0.58 -15.19
CA SER A 24 7.05 -0.03 -13.85
C SER A 24 6.82 1.02 -12.78
N HIS A 25 6.17 0.64 -11.68
CA HIS A 25 5.98 1.49 -10.50
C HIS A 25 7.04 1.16 -9.43
N HIS A 26 7.27 2.09 -8.51
CA HIS A 26 8.13 1.86 -7.35
C HIS A 26 7.51 0.82 -6.41
N SER A 27 8.35 0.10 -5.66
CA SER A 27 7.87 -0.86 -4.66
C SER A 27 7.12 -0.19 -3.49
N MET A 28 7.38 1.10 -3.22
CA MET A 28 6.76 1.94 -2.21
C MET A 28 6.36 3.28 -2.83
N THR A 29 5.39 3.97 -2.24
CA THR A 29 4.97 5.29 -2.77
C THR A 29 6.07 6.34 -2.64
N VAL A 30 6.18 7.22 -3.62
CA VAL A 30 7.05 8.40 -3.56
C VAL A 30 6.27 9.61 -3.05
N ALA A 31 6.96 10.61 -2.48
CA ALA A 31 6.29 11.78 -1.90
C ALA A 31 5.86 12.82 -2.94
N TYR A 32 6.57 12.90 -4.07
CA TYR A 32 6.42 13.94 -5.08
C TYR A 32 5.37 13.61 -6.17
N LEU A 33 4.78 12.41 -6.15
CA LEU A 33 3.73 12.00 -7.08
C LEU A 33 2.60 11.25 -6.35
N PRO A 34 1.34 11.39 -6.80
CA PRO A 34 0.26 10.54 -6.35
C PRO A 34 0.55 9.05 -6.64
N PRO A 35 0.05 8.12 -5.81
CA PRO A 35 0.12 6.69 -6.10
C PRO A 35 -0.49 6.38 -7.47
N GLY A 36 0.17 5.53 -8.25
CA GLY A 36 -0.22 5.15 -9.60
C GLY A 36 0.36 6.03 -10.71
N ARG A 37 1.02 7.14 -10.35
CA ARG A 37 1.54 8.14 -11.30
C ARG A 37 3.06 8.12 -11.46
N ASP A 38 3.75 7.17 -10.85
CA ASP A 38 5.21 7.08 -10.83
C ASP A 38 5.75 6.10 -11.88
N ALA A 39 6.85 6.43 -12.56
CA ALA A 39 7.53 5.50 -13.46
C ALA A 39 8.96 5.30 -12.98
N THR A 40 9.33 4.07 -12.66
CA THR A 40 10.70 3.69 -12.30
C THR A 40 11.48 3.36 -13.56
N VAL A 41 12.73 3.78 -13.60
CA VAL A 41 13.71 3.36 -14.61
C VAL A 41 15.00 2.95 -13.92
N ASN A 42 15.66 1.94 -14.47
CA ASN A 42 16.99 1.50 -14.09
C ASN A 42 17.70 1.05 -15.35
N TYR A 43 18.84 1.67 -15.65
CA TYR A 43 19.56 1.45 -16.89
C TYR A 43 19.84 -0.06 -17.09
N GLY A 44 19.51 -0.58 -18.28
CA GLY A 44 19.68 -1.99 -18.62
C GLY A 44 18.66 -2.99 -18.04
N SER A 45 17.69 -2.57 -17.21
CA SER A 45 16.74 -3.52 -16.58
C SER A 45 15.28 -3.05 -16.49
N ILE A 46 15.02 -1.78 -16.14
CA ILE A 46 13.67 -1.23 -16.02
C ILE A 46 13.59 0.01 -16.91
N ASP A 47 12.62 0.01 -17.82
CA ASP A 47 12.51 1.04 -18.86
C ASP A 47 11.11 1.67 -18.90
N LEU A 48 11.03 2.86 -19.51
CA LEU A 48 9.78 3.55 -19.83
C LEU A 48 9.67 3.69 -21.34
N LYS A 49 8.78 2.91 -21.96
CA LYS A 49 8.54 2.96 -23.41
C LYS A 49 7.17 3.57 -23.68
N LEU A 50 7.16 4.61 -24.51
CA LEU A 50 5.97 5.35 -24.91
C LEU A 50 5.75 5.15 -26.41
N ARG A 51 4.50 4.93 -26.81
CA ARG A 51 4.08 4.87 -28.21
C ARG A 51 3.31 6.13 -28.57
N ASN A 52 3.65 6.72 -29.70
CA ASN A 52 2.90 7.81 -30.30
C ASN A 52 1.81 7.25 -31.22
N ASP A 53 0.59 7.28 -30.72
CA ASP A 53 -0.66 6.89 -31.40
C ASP A 53 -1.52 8.13 -31.74
N THR A 54 -0.94 9.34 -31.66
CA THR A 54 -1.68 10.58 -31.90
C THR A 54 -1.92 10.91 -33.37
N GLY A 55 -1.31 10.14 -34.30
CA GLY A 55 -1.42 10.35 -35.74
C GLY A 55 -0.67 11.57 -36.28
N GLY A 56 0.16 12.22 -35.46
CA GLY A 56 0.98 13.36 -35.87
C GLY A 56 2.34 13.38 -35.17
N PRO A 57 3.25 14.28 -35.57
CA PRO A 57 4.55 14.42 -34.92
C PRO A 57 4.38 14.87 -33.46
N VAL A 58 5.31 14.42 -32.63
CA VAL A 58 5.38 14.77 -31.21
C VAL A 58 6.75 15.34 -30.90
N TYR A 59 6.78 16.48 -30.22
CA TYR A 59 8.00 17.13 -29.75
C TYR A 59 8.02 17.13 -28.22
N ILE A 60 9.11 16.64 -27.64
CA ILE A 60 9.30 16.56 -26.18
C ILE A 60 10.38 17.56 -25.79
N ARG A 61 10.03 18.46 -24.88
CA ARG A 61 10.96 19.40 -24.25
C ARG A 61 11.03 19.11 -22.76
N ALA A 62 12.23 18.91 -22.23
CA ALA A 62 12.47 18.80 -20.80
C ALA A 62 13.42 19.92 -20.35
N SER A 63 13.13 20.54 -19.21
CA SER A 63 14.01 21.52 -18.58
C SER A 63 14.08 21.28 -17.07
N ALA A 64 15.26 21.42 -16.49
CA ALA A 64 15.49 21.32 -15.06
C ALA A 64 16.25 22.55 -14.57
N GLY A 65 15.76 23.18 -13.50
CA GLY A 65 16.35 24.38 -12.92
C GLY A 65 15.54 24.86 -11.72
N LEU A 66 16.15 25.61 -10.79
CA LEU A 66 15.50 26.14 -9.58
C LEU A 66 14.72 25.06 -8.81
N SER A 67 15.31 23.87 -8.65
CA SER A 67 14.70 22.72 -7.97
C SER A 67 13.38 22.24 -8.59
N ARG A 68 13.12 22.60 -9.86
CA ARG A 68 11.94 22.22 -10.63
C ARG A 68 12.35 21.48 -11.89
N LEU A 69 11.61 20.43 -12.19
CA LEU A 69 11.66 19.71 -13.46
C LEU A 69 10.36 19.95 -14.20
N THR A 70 10.45 20.39 -15.45
CA THR A 70 9.31 20.58 -16.34
C THR A 70 9.50 19.71 -17.57
N VAL A 71 8.46 18.97 -17.93
CA VAL A 71 8.37 18.26 -19.21
C VAL A 71 7.14 18.76 -19.94
N SER A 72 7.34 19.22 -21.18
CA SER A 72 6.30 19.67 -22.09
C SER A 72 6.30 18.78 -23.32
N ILE A 73 5.13 18.29 -23.70
CA ILE A 73 4.94 17.49 -24.90
C ILE A 73 3.98 18.23 -25.81
N TYR A 74 4.44 18.49 -27.03
CA TYR A 74 3.70 19.22 -28.06
C TYR A 74 3.33 18.24 -29.17
N GLY A 75 2.18 18.49 -29.79
CA GLY A 75 1.69 17.71 -30.93
C GLY A 75 0.57 18.46 -31.63
N VAL A 76 -0.12 17.78 -32.55
CA VAL A 76 -1.22 18.37 -33.31
C VAL A 76 -2.36 18.79 -32.38
N LYS A 77 -2.74 20.07 -32.42
CA LYS A 77 -3.86 20.60 -31.65
C LYS A 77 -5.16 19.98 -32.14
N ARG A 78 -5.93 19.39 -31.23
CA ARG A 78 -7.28 18.88 -31.48
C ARG A 78 -8.30 19.77 -30.75
N PRO A 79 -8.95 20.72 -31.43
CA PRO A 79 -9.95 21.60 -30.80
C PRO A 79 -11.02 20.80 -30.05
N GLY A 80 -11.45 21.31 -28.89
CA GLY A 80 -12.46 20.65 -28.06
C GLY A 80 -11.96 19.43 -27.28
N ARG A 81 -10.78 18.89 -27.58
CA ARG A 81 -10.24 17.72 -26.88
C ARG A 81 -9.59 18.09 -25.56
N SER A 82 -9.97 17.39 -24.49
CA SER A 82 -9.32 17.51 -23.17
C SER A 82 -9.00 16.14 -22.58
N VAL A 83 -7.84 16.04 -21.95
CA VAL A 83 -7.35 14.81 -21.30
C VAL A 83 -7.17 15.10 -19.81
N GLN A 84 -7.62 14.19 -18.96
CA GLN A 84 -7.41 14.24 -17.52
C GLN A 84 -6.88 12.90 -17.03
N VAL A 85 -5.99 12.94 -16.04
CA VAL A 85 -5.42 11.74 -15.41
C VAL A 85 -5.65 11.82 -13.92
N TYR A 86 -6.28 10.80 -13.34
CA TYR A 86 -6.47 10.69 -11.90
C TYR A 86 -6.21 9.27 -11.43
N SER A 87 -5.92 9.12 -10.14
CA SER A 87 -5.71 7.82 -9.51
C SER A 87 -6.63 7.66 -8.31
N ARG A 88 -7.13 6.44 -8.10
CA ARG A 88 -7.89 6.05 -6.92
C ARG A 88 -7.06 5.02 -6.16
N ALA A 89 -6.68 5.35 -4.93
CA ALA A 89 -5.88 4.47 -4.08
C ALA A 89 -6.69 3.97 -2.89
N ARG A 90 -6.54 2.68 -2.56
CA ARG A 90 -7.15 2.07 -1.37
C ARG A 90 -6.22 1.05 -0.74
N TRP A 91 -6.28 0.91 0.58
CA TRP A 91 -5.58 -0.16 1.27
C TRP A 91 -6.31 -1.49 1.09
N SER A 92 -5.55 -2.57 0.90
CA SER A 92 -6.08 -3.93 0.79
C SER A 92 -4.97 -4.92 1.13
N LYS A 93 -5.24 -5.86 2.06
CA LYS A 93 -4.30 -6.91 2.46
C LYS A 93 -2.88 -6.40 2.74
N GLY A 94 -2.77 -5.30 3.51
CA GLY A 94 -1.48 -4.71 3.91
C GLY A 94 -0.74 -3.94 2.81
N ARG A 95 -1.34 -3.74 1.62
CA ARG A 95 -0.75 -3.01 0.50
C ARG A 95 -1.63 -1.85 0.07
N LEU A 96 -1.05 -0.80 -0.49
CA LEU A 96 -1.79 0.28 -1.12
C LEU A 96 -1.99 -0.08 -2.60
N ILE A 97 -3.23 -0.25 -3.03
CA ILE A 97 -3.60 -0.53 -4.42
C ILE A 97 -4.06 0.77 -5.07
N ALA A 98 -3.38 1.21 -6.13
CA ALA A 98 -3.73 2.41 -6.89
C ALA A 98 -4.21 2.04 -8.30
N LYS A 99 -5.40 2.49 -8.68
CA LYS A 99 -5.89 2.39 -10.06
C LYS A 99 -5.80 3.75 -10.72
N THR A 100 -5.08 3.85 -11.83
CA THR A 100 -4.89 5.10 -12.57
C THR A 100 -5.73 5.09 -13.84
N TYR A 101 -6.49 6.17 -14.05
CA TYR A 101 -7.38 6.33 -15.19
C TYR A 101 -6.99 7.55 -16.01
N ARG A 102 -7.15 7.42 -17.33
CA ARG A 102 -7.14 8.53 -18.27
C ARG A 102 -8.57 8.75 -18.78
N ILE A 103 -9.05 9.97 -18.63
CA ILE A 103 -10.33 10.42 -19.18
C ILE A 103 -10.03 11.28 -20.37
N VAL A 104 -10.71 11.03 -21.48
CA VAL A 104 -10.64 11.91 -22.63
C VAL A 104 -12.02 12.35 -23.05
N LYS A 105 -12.15 13.66 -23.27
CA LYS A 105 -13.39 14.31 -23.68
C LYS A 105 -13.20 15.03 -25.00
N GLN A 106 -14.28 15.15 -25.76
CA GLN A 106 -14.41 15.95 -26.97
C GLN A 106 -15.61 16.87 -26.78
N ASP A 107 -15.39 18.19 -26.81
CA ASP A 107 -16.45 19.20 -26.65
C ASP A 107 -17.28 18.97 -25.37
N GLY A 108 -16.58 18.67 -24.28
CA GLY A 108 -17.17 18.38 -22.95
C GLY A 108 -17.75 16.98 -22.80
N LYS A 109 -18.02 16.25 -23.89
CA LYS A 109 -18.58 14.88 -23.86
C LYS A 109 -17.49 13.84 -23.63
N LEU A 110 -17.78 12.84 -22.79
CA LEU A 110 -16.86 11.73 -22.53
C LEU A 110 -16.67 10.91 -23.81
N LEU A 111 -15.44 10.87 -24.32
CA LEU A 111 -15.08 10.01 -25.44
C LEU A 111 -14.52 8.67 -24.95
N ALA A 112 -13.65 8.70 -23.95
CA ALA A 112 -12.99 7.51 -23.45
C ALA A 112 -12.67 7.61 -21.95
N LYS A 113 -12.73 6.46 -21.28
CA LYS A 113 -12.23 6.25 -19.93
C LYS A 113 -11.36 4.98 -19.93
N GLU A 114 -10.07 5.19 -19.83
CA GLU A 114 -9.07 4.12 -19.93
C GLU A 114 -8.51 3.82 -18.54
N LEU A 115 -8.45 2.53 -18.18
CA LEU A 115 -7.66 2.07 -17.03
C LEU A 115 -6.21 1.91 -17.51
N ILE A 116 -5.33 2.78 -17.05
CA ILE A 116 -3.92 2.81 -17.45
C ILE A 116 -3.09 1.80 -16.66
N SER A 117 -3.29 1.72 -15.35
CA SER A 117 -2.56 0.77 -14.50
C SER A 117 -3.31 0.43 -13.21
N VAL A 118 -2.92 -0.72 -12.63
CA VAL A 118 -3.28 -1.13 -11.28
C VAL A 118 -1.99 -1.44 -10.54
N ASP A 119 -1.55 -0.51 -9.71
CA ASP A 119 -0.25 -0.55 -9.04
C ASP A 119 -0.40 -0.96 -7.58
N SER A 120 0.61 -1.66 -7.03
CA SER A 120 0.56 -2.20 -5.67
C SER A 120 1.81 -1.88 -4.86
N TYR A 121 1.66 -1.05 -3.82
CA TYR A 121 2.77 -0.54 -3.03
C TYR A 121 2.85 -1.19 -1.65
N LYS A 122 4.08 -1.49 -1.22
CA LYS A 122 4.40 -1.84 0.17
C LYS A 122 4.15 -0.62 1.08
N PRO A 123 3.77 -0.84 2.35
CA PRO A 123 3.66 0.25 3.30
C PRO A 123 5.03 0.89 3.52
N LYS A 124 5.06 2.21 3.67
CA LYS A 124 6.27 2.89 4.10
C LYS A 124 6.63 2.42 5.51
N PRO A 125 7.92 2.15 5.79
CA PRO A 125 8.34 1.87 7.15
C PRO A 125 7.95 3.05 8.06
N PRO A 126 7.54 2.78 9.31
CA PRO A 126 7.20 3.84 10.24
C PRO A 126 8.43 4.72 10.49
N THR A 127 8.21 6.03 10.53
CA THR A 127 9.26 6.99 10.89
C THR A 127 9.72 6.75 12.33
N GLU A 128 10.94 7.14 12.67
CA GLU A 128 11.47 7.03 14.05
C GLU A 128 10.54 7.67 15.08
N ARG A 129 9.94 8.82 14.73
CA ARG A 129 8.92 9.49 15.55
C ARG A 129 7.67 8.62 15.80
N ARG A 130 7.21 7.86 14.78
CA ARG A 130 6.09 6.91 14.92
C ARG A 130 6.50 5.66 15.71
N LYS A 131 7.73 5.17 15.56
CA LYS A 131 8.27 4.07 16.37
C LYS A 131 8.34 4.45 17.86
N ALA A 132 8.85 5.65 18.15
CA ALA A 132 8.93 6.18 19.51
C ALA A 132 7.55 6.38 20.14
N ALA A 133 6.58 6.90 19.40
CA ALA A 133 5.19 7.03 19.84
C ALA A 133 4.55 5.66 20.13
N ALA A 134 4.73 4.68 19.24
CA ALA A 134 4.23 3.31 19.46
C ALA A 134 4.86 2.66 20.70
N LYS A 135 6.17 2.83 20.92
CA LYS A 135 6.89 2.34 22.11
C LYS A 135 6.36 2.98 23.40
N ARG A 136 6.08 4.29 23.37
CA ARG A 136 5.47 5.04 24.48
C ARG A 136 4.05 4.56 24.79
N SER A 137 3.20 4.39 23.77
CA SER A 137 1.83 3.88 23.94
C SER A 137 1.81 2.44 24.44
N PHE A 138 2.73 1.59 23.99
CA PHE A 138 2.86 0.22 24.50
C PHE A 138 3.25 0.19 25.99
N HIS A 139 4.23 1.02 26.40
CA HIS A 139 4.62 1.14 27.81
C HIS A 139 3.49 1.72 28.69
N ALA A 140 2.77 2.72 28.20
CA ALA A 140 1.63 3.29 28.92
C ALA A 140 0.51 2.25 29.12
N LYS A 141 0.19 1.47 28.09
CA LYS A 141 -0.82 0.41 28.16
C LYS A 141 -0.40 -0.74 29.09
N ARG A 142 0.91 -1.02 29.22
CA ARG A 142 1.44 -1.98 30.21
C ARG A 142 1.34 -1.48 31.65
N ARG A 143 1.54 -0.18 31.88
CA ARG A 143 1.43 0.43 33.22
C ARG A 143 -0.01 0.57 33.71
N SER A 144 -0.98 0.61 32.81
CA SER A 144 -2.41 0.72 33.14
C SER A 144 -3.13 -0.63 33.26
N LEU A 145 -2.44 -1.76 33.07
CA LEU A 145 -3.03 -3.07 33.30
C LEU A 145 -3.05 -3.36 34.82
N PRO A 146 -4.19 -3.77 35.40
CA PRO A 146 -4.22 -4.17 36.80
C PRO A 146 -3.29 -5.37 37.02
N PRO A 147 -2.67 -5.50 38.20
CA PRO A 147 -1.82 -6.66 38.50
C PRO A 147 -2.65 -7.94 38.33
N LEU A 148 -2.03 -8.97 37.76
CA LEU A 148 -2.64 -10.30 37.67
C LEU A 148 -3.00 -10.74 39.09
N ARG A 149 -4.30 -10.97 39.34
CA ARG A 149 -4.76 -11.61 40.57
C ARG A 149 -4.11 -12.98 40.64
N THR A 150 -3.25 -13.20 41.62
CA THR A 150 -2.78 -14.54 41.99
C THR A 150 -3.97 -15.29 42.55
N VAL A 151 -4.52 -16.22 41.79
CA VAL A 151 -5.47 -17.20 42.32
C VAL A 151 -4.63 -18.18 43.13
N SER A 152 -4.63 -18.02 44.45
CA SER A 152 -4.11 -19.03 45.37
C SER A 152 -4.96 -20.29 45.22
N HIS A 153 -4.38 -21.32 44.62
CA HIS A 153 -4.96 -22.66 44.61
C HIS A 153 -4.97 -23.19 46.06
N GLU A 154 -6.14 -23.14 46.70
CA GLU A 154 -6.39 -24.04 47.84
C GLU A 154 -6.38 -25.46 47.31
N LYS A 155 -5.48 -26.29 47.85
CA LYS A 155 -5.43 -27.73 47.54
C LYS A 155 -6.69 -28.40 48.11
N PRO A 156 -7.34 -29.30 47.34
CA PRO A 156 -8.46 -30.06 47.88
C PRO A 156 -7.97 -31.00 48.98
N VAL A 157 -8.63 -30.95 50.14
CA VAL A 157 -8.39 -31.88 51.27
C VAL A 157 -8.97 -33.25 50.88
N LEU A 158 -8.09 -34.24 50.74
CA LEU A 158 -8.48 -35.64 50.56
C LEU A 158 -9.01 -36.18 51.90
N LYS A 159 -10.26 -36.68 51.90
CA LYS A 159 -10.82 -37.42 53.04
C LYS A 159 -10.14 -38.80 53.12
N PRO A 160 -9.79 -39.29 54.32
CA PRO A 160 -9.17 -40.60 54.46
C PRO A 160 -10.17 -41.73 54.20
N VAL A 161 -9.70 -42.76 53.50
CA VAL A 161 -10.41 -44.00 53.20
C VAL A 161 -10.34 -44.92 54.43
N SER A 162 -11.51 -45.37 54.87
CA SER A 162 -11.68 -46.41 55.89
C SER A 162 -11.05 -47.73 55.41
N SER A 163 -10.18 -48.34 56.23
CA SER A 163 -9.71 -49.71 56.05
C SER A 163 -10.24 -50.56 57.20
N ASP A 164 -10.87 -51.65 56.81
CA ASP A 164 -11.59 -52.60 57.64
C ASP A 164 -10.65 -53.72 58.14
N VAL A 165 -11.19 -54.57 59.03
CA VAL A 165 -10.78 -55.95 59.38
C VAL A 165 -10.11 -56.17 60.75
N GLY A 166 -10.95 -56.66 61.70
CA GLY A 166 -10.89 -58.08 62.08
C GLY A 166 -10.90 -58.44 63.57
N LYS A 167 -11.91 -59.20 64.03
CA LYS A 167 -11.84 -60.66 64.33
C LYS A 167 -12.85 -61.19 65.40
N ARG A 168 -13.46 -62.34 65.04
CA ARG A 168 -13.95 -63.51 65.86
C ARG A 168 -15.22 -63.28 66.72
N GLY A 169 -16.31 -64.08 66.65
CA GLY A 169 -16.47 -65.55 66.65
C GLY A 169 -16.72 -65.97 68.12
N GLU A 170 -17.94 -66.29 68.58
CA GLU A 170 -18.70 -67.57 68.63
C GLU A 170 -19.98 -67.25 69.46
N THR A 171 -21.19 -67.82 69.25
CA THR A 171 -21.61 -69.17 69.68
C THR A 171 -23.00 -69.54 69.08
N LEU A 172 -23.21 -70.84 68.82
CA LEU A 172 -24.48 -71.56 68.53
C LEU A 172 -24.86 -72.41 69.79
N PRO A 173 -25.91 -73.26 69.80
CA PRO A 173 -27.33 -73.09 69.41
C PRO A 173 -28.33 -73.69 70.44
N GLN A 174 -29.62 -73.37 70.32
CA GLN A 174 -30.75 -74.28 70.02
C GLN A 174 -32.04 -73.45 69.97
#